data_AF-A0A0R2FER8-F1
#
_entry.id   AF-A0A0R2FER8-F1
#
_cell.length_a   1.000
_cell.length_b   1.000
_cell.length_c   1.000
_cell.angle_alpha   90.00
_cell.angle_beta   90.00
_cell.angle_gamma   90.00
#
_symmetry.space_group_name_H-M   'P 1'
#
loop_
_entity.id
_entity.type
_entity.pdbx_description
1 polymer ?
#
loop_
_entity_poly.entity_id
_entity_poly.type
_entity_poly.pdbx_seq_one_letter_code
_entity_poly.pdbx_strand_id
1 'polypeptide(L)'
;MSNQELQALVEQVSLKDFHRPFVHQARFNGRLRTTGGRFHLPDENLDFNLRLFDAADSQVQLGIIKHELCHYHLYRAHRGYRHRDADFKHLLAAVGGLRYGAAPGAD
;
A
#
# COMPACT_ATOMS: atom_id res chain seq x y z
N MET A 1 -10.61 -5.45 -11.12
CA MET A 1 -9.61 -4.47 -11.61
C MET A 1 -8.44 -5.22 -12.26
N SER A 2 -7.80 -4.69 -13.30
CA SER A 2 -6.59 -5.23 -13.94
C SER A 2 -5.30 -4.69 -13.30
N ASN A 3 -4.15 -5.31 -13.59
CA ASN A 3 -2.84 -4.80 -13.12
C ASN A 3 -2.53 -3.39 -13.66
N GLN A 4 -2.95 -3.06 -14.89
CA GLN A 4 -2.73 -1.74 -15.47
C GLN A 4 -3.56 -0.67 -14.75
N GLU A 5 -4.82 -0.99 -14.45
CA GLU A 5 -5.68 -0.12 -13.66
C GLU A 5 -5.12 0.07 -12.25
N LEU A 6 -4.63 -1.01 -11.61
CA LEU A 6 -4.00 -0.96 -10.30
C LEU A 6 -2.75 -0.08 -10.32
N GLN A 7 -1.87 -0.24 -11.31
CA GLN A 7 -0.68 0.59 -11.49
C GLN A 7 -1.05 2.08 -11.55
N ALA A 8 -1.99 2.43 -12.42
CA ALA A 8 -2.43 3.82 -12.59
C ALA A 8 -3.03 4.40 -11.31
N LEU A 9 -3.81 3.59 -10.57
CA LEU A 9 -4.37 4.02 -9.28
C LEU A 9 -3.29 4.25 -8.23
N VAL A 10 -2.30 3.36 -8.11
CA VAL A 10 -1.18 3.51 -7.17
C VAL A 10 -0.36 4.75 -7.50
N GLU A 11 -0.07 5.00 -8.78
CA GLU A 11 0.62 6.20 -9.24
C GLU A 11 -0.16 7.47 -8.91
N GLN A 12 -1.48 7.46 -9.16
CA GLN A 12 -2.37 8.58 -8.85
C GLN A 12 -2.39 8.88 -7.34
N VAL A 13 -2.56 7.86 -6.50
CA VAL A 13 -2.54 8.01 -5.03
C VAL A 13 -1.18 8.53 -4.55
N SER A 14 -0.08 8.00 -5.11
CA SER A 14 1.26 8.44 -4.77
C SER A 14 1.44 9.94 -5.06
N LEU A 15 1.06 10.39 -6.25
CA LEU A 15 1.16 11.80 -6.62
C LEU A 15 0.24 12.69 -5.79
N LYS A 16 -1.00 12.24 -5.54
CA LYS A 16 -2.02 13.04 -4.85
C LYS A 16 -1.76 13.17 -3.35
N ASP A 17 -1.48 12.06 -2.67
CA ASP A 17 -1.43 12.01 -1.20
C ASP A 17 0.00 12.10 -0.64
N PHE A 18 1.01 11.68 -1.41
CA PHE A 18 2.42 11.73 -0.98
C PHE A 18 3.21 12.83 -1.68
N HIS A 19 2.64 13.48 -2.69
CA HIS A 19 3.29 14.50 -3.53
C HIS A 19 4.61 14.00 -4.15
N ARG A 20 4.68 12.69 -4.43
CA ARG A 20 5.86 12.00 -4.97
C ARG A 20 5.42 10.93 -5.95
N PRO A 21 6.13 10.73 -7.08
CA PRO A 21 5.79 9.67 -8.01
C PRO A 21 6.12 8.29 -7.44
N PHE A 22 5.25 7.32 -7.73
CA PHE A 22 5.61 5.89 -7.65
C PHE A 22 6.16 5.49 -9.01
N VAL A 23 7.38 4.95 -9.06
CA VAL A 23 8.11 4.67 -10.31
C VAL A 23 8.45 3.19 -10.50
N HIS A 24 7.89 2.32 -9.65
CA HIS A 24 8.08 0.86 -9.68
C HIS A 24 6.76 0.18 -10.08
N GLN A 25 6.68 -1.15 -9.95
CA GLN A 25 5.50 -1.90 -10.37
C GLN A 25 4.57 -2.21 -9.20
N ALA A 26 3.27 -2.01 -9.44
CA ALA A 26 2.18 -2.48 -8.62
C ALA A 26 1.43 -3.59 -9.38
N ARG A 27 1.20 -4.73 -8.73
CA ARG A 27 0.53 -5.88 -9.35
C ARG A 27 -0.29 -6.66 -8.36
N PHE A 28 -1.34 -7.32 -8.85
CA PHE A 28 -2.01 -8.35 -8.08
C PHE A 28 -1.16 -9.61 -8.01
N ASN A 29 -0.98 -10.14 -6.80
CA ASN A 29 -0.29 -11.40 -6.55
C ASN A 29 -1.21 -12.40 -5.85
N GLY A 30 -1.65 -13.43 -6.58
CA GLY A 30 -2.53 -14.47 -6.06
C GLY A 30 -1.93 -15.34 -4.94
N ARG A 31 -0.64 -15.20 -4.63
CA ARG A 31 0.02 -15.87 -3.50
C ARG A 31 -0.19 -15.14 -2.17
N LEU A 32 -0.60 -13.86 -2.19
CA LEU A 32 -0.98 -13.15 -0.96
C LEU A 32 -2.32 -13.68 -0.46
N ARG A 33 -2.35 -14.16 0.79
CA ARG A 33 -3.54 -14.78 1.39
C ARG A 33 -4.15 -13.95 2.52
N THR A 34 -3.31 -13.38 3.38
CA THR A 34 -3.74 -12.81 4.67
C THR A 34 -3.50 -11.30 4.82
N THR A 35 -2.74 -10.69 3.91
CA THR A 35 -2.52 -9.24 3.88
C THR A 35 -3.16 -8.64 2.64
N GLY A 36 -3.60 -7.39 2.73
CA GLY A 36 -4.11 -6.61 1.60
C GLY A 36 -3.03 -6.25 0.58
N GLY A 37 -1.79 -6.03 1.05
CA GLY A 37 -0.65 -5.69 0.21
C GLY A 37 0.71 -6.08 0.80
N ARG A 38 1.77 -5.87 0.03
CA ARG A 38 3.17 -6.08 0.43
C ARG A 38 4.13 -5.24 -0.41
N PHE A 39 4.93 -4.42 0.27
CA PHE A 39 6.16 -3.81 -0.25
C PHE A 39 7.34 -4.80 -0.26
N HIS A 40 8.06 -4.85 -1.37
CA HIS A 40 9.23 -5.70 -1.58
C HIS A 40 10.52 -4.89 -1.55
N LEU A 41 11.40 -5.16 -0.58
CA LEU A 41 12.67 -4.44 -0.45
C LEU A 41 13.63 -4.61 -1.64
N PRO A 42 13.78 -5.80 -2.26
CA PRO A 42 14.80 -5.99 -3.29
C PRO A 42 14.54 -5.25 -4.61
N ASP A 43 13.27 -5.09 -4.99
CA ASP A 43 12.85 -4.52 -6.28
C ASP A 43 11.89 -3.33 -6.14
N GLU A 44 11.61 -2.92 -4.89
CA GLU A 44 10.74 -1.81 -4.49
C GLU A 44 9.31 -1.89 -5.06
N ASN A 45 8.89 -3.08 -5.48
CA ASN A 45 7.56 -3.32 -6.05
C ASN A 45 6.50 -3.46 -4.95
N LEU A 46 5.25 -3.24 -5.34
CA LEU A 46 4.07 -3.45 -4.51
C LEU A 46 3.23 -4.62 -5.04
N ASP A 47 3.00 -5.63 -4.20
CA ASP A 47 2.02 -6.66 -4.48
C ASP A 47 0.72 -6.38 -3.73
N PHE A 48 -0.42 -6.66 -4.35
CA PHE A 48 -1.74 -6.54 -3.76
C PHE A 48 -2.52 -7.86 -3.83
N ASN A 49 -3.33 -8.13 -2.82
CA ASN A 49 -4.18 -9.32 -2.78
C ASN A 49 -5.49 -9.04 -3.53
N LEU A 50 -5.62 -9.59 -4.74
CA LEU A 50 -6.79 -9.39 -5.60
C LEU A 50 -8.11 -9.69 -4.88
N ARG A 51 -8.17 -10.78 -4.11
CA ARG A 51 -9.42 -11.20 -3.46
C ARG A 51 -9.87 -10.22 -2.39
N LEU A 52 -8.95 -9.75 -1.55
CA LEU A 52 -9.26 -8.75 -0.53
C LEU A 52 -9.53 -7.38 -1.15
N PHE A 53 -8.83 -7.05 -2.22
CA PHE A 53 -9.00 -5.78 -2.91
C PHE A 53 -10.35 -5.69 -3.64
N ASP A 54 -10.75 -6.72 -4.39
CA ASP A 54 -12.04 -6.76 -5.08
C ASP A 54 -13.24 -6.85 -4.10
N ALA A 55 -13.05 -7.41 -2.91
CA ALA A 55 -14.09 -7.48 -1.87
C ALA A 55 -14.22 -6.18 -1.06
N ALA A 56 -13.23 -5.29 -1.13
CA ALA A 56 -13.17 -4.05 -0.39
C ALA A 56 -13.89 -2.91 -1.14
N ASP A 57 -14.47 -1.98 -0.40
CA ASP A 57 -14.92 -0.72 -0.98
C ASP A 57 -13.73 0.19 -1.36
N SER A 58 -14.03 1.26 -2.10
CA SER A 58 -13.01 2.20 -2.58
C SER A 58 -12.17 2.83 -1.46
N GLN A 59 -12.74 3.09 -0.27
CA GLN A 59 -12.00 3.69 0.83
C GLN A 59 -10.98 2.70 1.40
N VAL A 60 -11.38 1.44 1.56
CA VAL A 60 -10.50 0.38 2.02
C VAL A 60 -9.40 0.07 1.00
N GLN A 61 -9.74 0.03 -0.30
CA GLN A 61 -8.76 -0.12 -1.38
C GLN A 61 -7.69 0.98 -1.34
N LEU A 62 -8.10 2.25 -1.25
CA LEU A 62 -7.19 3.38 -1.13
C LEU A 62 -6.35 3.30 0.15
N GLY A 63 -6.96 2.84 1.25
CA GLY A 63 -6.27 2.63 2.52
C GLY A 63 -5.13 1.60 2.44
N ILE A 64 -5.34 0.50 1.72
CA ILE A 64 -4.32 -0.54 1.46
C ILE A 64 -3.20 0.05 0.58
N ILE A 65 -3.53 0.77 -0.49
CA ILE A 65 -2.52 1.40 -1.36
C ILE A 65 -1.65 2.39 -0.57
N LYS A 66 -2.29 3.27 0.23
CA LYS A 66 -1.58 4.24 1.07
C LYS A 66 -0.67 3.58 2.08
N HIS A 67 -1.09 2.44 2.65
CA HIS A 67 -0.26 1.66 3.56
C HIS A 67 1.04 1.21 2.88
N GLU A 68 0.94 0.58 1.71
CA GLU A 68 2.10 0.08 0.98
C GLU A 68 2.99 1.23 0.47
N LEU A 69 2.40 2.34 0.04
CA LEU A 69 3.15 3.55 -0.34
C LEU A 69 3.88 4.20 0.84
N CYS A 70 3.39 4.07 2.07
CA CYS A 70 4.13 4.54 3.25
C CYS A 70 5.45 3.78 3.40
N HIS A 71 5.44 2.45 3.26
CA HIS A 71 6.68 1.66 3.29
C HIS A 71 7.62 2.10 2.18
N TYR A 72 7.09 2.19 0.95
CA TYR A 72 7.83 2.57 -0.24
C TYR A 72 8.55 3.93 -0.09
N HIS A 73 7.80 4.99 0.22
CA HIS A 73 8.35 6.35 0.27
C HIS A 73 9.30 6.56 1.44
N LEU A 74 9.06 5.91 2.59
CA LEU A 74 9.96 6.00 3.74
C LEU A 74 11.25 5.22 3.50
N TYR A 75 11.17 4.04 2.87
CA TYR A 75 12.34 3.27 2.50
C TYR A 75 13.27 4.08 1.59
N ARG A 76 12.72 4.66 0.51
CA ARG A 76 13.49 5.50 -0.43
C ARG A 76 14.02 6.80 0.17
N ALA A 77 13.36 7.31 1.22
CA ALA A 77 13.83 8.47 1.97
C ALA A 77 14.87 8.11 3.05
N HIS A 78 15.28 6.83 3.16
CA HIS A 78 16.15 6.33 4.23
C HIS A 78 15.61 6.61 5.64
N ARG A 79 14.28 6.53 5.80
CA ARG A 79 13.54 6.78 7.03
C ARG A 79 12.96 5.49 7.63
N GLY A 80 12.41 5.59 8.83
CA GLY A 80 11.77 4.46 9.52
C GLY A 80 10.51 3.99 8.81
N TYR A 81 10.63 2.97 7.94
CA TYR A 81 9.54 2.48 7.10
C TYR A 81 8.74 1.33 7.75
N ARG A 82 9.18 0.77 8.88
CA ARG A 82 8.48 -0.37 9.50
C ARG A 82 7.34 0.12 10.39
N HIS A 83 6.31 -0.71 10.60
CA HIS A 83 5.14 -0.35 11.44
C HIS A 83 5.47 0.13 12.85
N ARG A 84 6.61 -0.34 13.41
CA ARG A 84 7.07 0.07 14.75
C ARG A 84 7.62 1.49 14.78
N ASP A 85 8.10 1.99 13.65
CA ASP A 85 8.82 3.25 13.54
C ASP A 85 7.86 4.44 13.62
N ALA A 86 8.29 5.53 14.25
CA ALA A 86 7.47 6.74 14.42
C ALA A 86 7.15 7.39 13.06
N ASP A 87 8.13 7.41 12.16
CA ASP A 87 7.98 7.94 10.79
C ASP A 87 6.84 7.27 10.03
N PHE A 88 6.75 5.93 10.07
CA PHE A 88 5.65 5.19 9.46
C PHE A 88 4.30 5.58 10.07
N LYS A 89 4.19 5.62 11.40
CA LYS A 89 2.94 5.96 12.08
C LYS A 89 2.47 7.38 11.73
N HIS A 90 3.40 8.34 11.70
CA HIS A 90 3.10 9.73 11.36
C HIS A 90 2.67 9.87 9.90
N LEU A 91 3.40 9.27 8.96
CA LEU A 91 3.06 9.36 7.55
C LEU A 91 1.73 8.68 7.24
N LEU A 92 1.49 7.48 7.79
CA LEU A 92 0.24 6.75 7.61
C LEU A 92 -0.97 7.56 8.09
N ALA A 93 -0.86 8.20 9.26
CA ALA A 93 -1.90 9.07 9.79
C ALA A 93 -2.11 10.31 8.91
N ALA A 94 -1.05 10.94 8.42
CA ALA A 94 -1.12 12.13 7.58
C ALA A 94 -1.82 11.88 6.24
N VAL A 95 -1.60 10.71 5.62
CA VAL A 95 -2.24 10.36 4.34
C VAL A 95 -3.60 9.68 4.52
N GLY A 96 -4.04 9.40 5.75
CA GLY A 96 -5.27 8.67 6.03
C GLY A 96 -5.23 7.21 5.56
N GLY A 97 -4.07 6.56 5.64
CA GLY A 97 -3.93 5.15 5.27
C GLY A 97 -4.43 4.20 6.37
N LEU A 98 -4.76 2.96 5.99
CA LEU A 98 -5.23 1.96 6.95
C LEU A 98 -4.06 1.25 7.63
N ARG A 99 -4.15 1.11 8.96
CA ARG A 99 -3.14 0.41 9.75
C ARG A 99 -3.30 -1.12 9.71
N TYR A 100 -4.45 -1.61 9.24
CA TYR A 100 -4.80 -3.03 9.14
C TYR A 100 -5.29 -3.42 7.74
N GLY A 101 -4.79 -4.55 7.26
CA GLY A 101 -5.32 -5.33 6.13
C GLY A 101 -5.92 -6.66 6.59
N ALA A 102 -6.52 -6.70 7.78
CA ALA A 102 -7.26 -7.85 8.27
C ALA A 102 -8.73 -7.69 7.85
N ALA A 103 -9.31 -8.76 7.28
CA ALA A 103 -10.75 -8.88 7.15
C ALA A 103 -11.41 -8.67 8.53
N PRO A 104 -12.62 -8.11 8.60
CA PRO A 104 -13.33 -8.01 9.86
C PRO A 104 -13.52 -9.41 10.45
N GLY A 105 -12.98 -9.66 11.66
CA GLY A 105 -13.24 -10.87 12.45
C GLY A 105 -12.05 -11.77 12.82
N ALA A 106 -10.90 -11.23 13.20
CA ALA A 106 -9.88 -12.01 13.90
C ALA A 106 -9.18 -11.13 14.95
N ASP A 107 -9.83 -11.03 16.12
CA ASP A 107 -9.23 -10.63 17.39
C ASP A 107 -8.67 -11.88 18.12
#